data_AF-A0A4V6PSV2-F1
#
_entry.id   AF-A0A4V6PSV2-F1
#
_cell.length_a   1.000
_cell.length_b   1.000
_cell.length_c   1.000
_cell.angle_alpha   90.00
_cell.angle_beta   90.00
_cell.angle_gamma   90.00
#
_symmetry.space_group_name_H-M   'P 1'
#
loop_
_entity.id
_entity.type
_entity.pdbx_description
1 polymer ?
#
loop_
_entity_poly.entity_id
_entity_poly.type
_entity_poly.pdbx_seq_one_letter_code
_entity_poly.pdbx_strand_id
1 'polypeptide(L)'
;MLDLSRDAKVCAAVLDLALVAYLAGANSLGEYRHWLSEDSEKRRDVASRLAAARRVIAVFRAENRLALAEPWLREVGAAGDIPARVIRDKGDDEAIGVMVAEAASQWLKQRR
;
A
#
# COMPACT_ATOMS: atom_id res chain seq x y z
N MET A 1 9.62 20.38 -5.36
CA MET A 1 8.43 19.70 -4.78
C MET A 1 8.34 18.35 -5.50
N LEU A 2 8.64 17.25 -4.81
CA LEU A 2 8.70 15.90 -5.40
C LEU A 2 7.34 15.57 -6.04
N ASP A 3 7.27 15.41 -7.36
CA ASP A 3 6.05 14.97 -8.03
C ASP A 3 5.87 13.47 -7.81
N LEU A 4 5.39 13.14 -6.62
CA LEU A 4 4.93 11.82 -6.26
C LEU A 4 3.85 11.38 -7.26
N SER A 5 3.93 10.14 -7.74
CA SER A 5 2.83 9.54 -8.51
C SER A 5 1.51 9.72 -7.76
N ARG A 6 0.39 9.82 -8.49
CA ARG A 6 -0.95 10.02 -7.90
C ARG A 6 -1.22 9.02 -6.76
N ASP A 7 -0.77 7.78 -6.91
CA ASP A 7 -0.92 6.72 -5.90
C ASP A 7 -0.16 7.01 -4.60
N ALA A 8 1.07 7.52 -4.70
CA ALA A 8 1.86 7.88 -3.52
C ALA A 8 1.24 9.03 -2.72
N LYS A 9 0.65 10.03 -3.41
CA LYS A 9 -0.08 11.13 -2.75
C LYS A 9 -1.31 10.61 -2.01
N VAL A 10 -2.06 9.68 -2.61
CA VAL A 10 -3.23 9.06 -1.96
C VAL A 10 -2.81 8.23 -0.75
N CYS A 11 -1.76 7.41 -0.88
CA CYS A 11 -1.28 6.58 0.22
C CYS A 11 -0.78 7.44 1.38
N ALA A 12 0.02 8.48 1.12
CA ALA A 12 0.55 9.37 2.15
C ALA A 12 -0.52 10.25 2.84
N ALA A 13 -1.72 10.38 2.26
CA ALA A 13 -2.84 11.08 2.89
C ALA A 13 -3.62 10.21 3.89
N VAL A 14 -3.42 8.89 3.85
CA VAL A 14 -4.19 7.92 4.63
C VAL A 14 -3.31 7.11 5.57
N LEU A 15 -2.11 6.77 5.10
CA LEU A 15 -1.14 5.93 5.79
C LEU A 15 0.01 6.80 6.28
N ASP A 16 0.61 6.41 7.40
CA ASP A 16 1.87 7.01 7.81
C ASP A 16 2.97 6.81 6.75
N LEU A 17 3.88 7.78 6.68
CA LEU A 17 4.89 7.83 5.64
C LEU A 17 5.88 6.66 5.72
N ALA A 18 6.09 6.09 6.91
CA ALA A 18 6.97 4.94 7.10
C ALA A 18 6.36 3.68 6.45
N LEU A 19 5.05 3.48 6.59
CA LEU A 19 4.32 2.40 5.92
C LEU A 19 4.30 2.62 4.41
N VAL A 20 4.10 3.84 3.93
CA VAL A 20 4.19 4.15 2.49
C VAL A 20 5.57 3.77 1.93
N ALA A 21 6.65 4.17 2.61
CA ALA A 21 8.00 3.80 2.20
C ALA A 21 8.22 2.27 2.25
N TYR A 22 7.73 1.62 3.29
CA TYR A 22 7.81 0.17 3.44
C TYR A 22 7.09 -0.56 2.30
N LEU A 23 5.85 -0.16 1.99
CA LEU A 23 5.03 -0.72 0.90
C LEU A 23 5.69 -0.50 -0.47
N ALA A 24 6.36 0.63 -0.65
CA ALA A 24 7.11 0.95 -1.86
C ALA A 24 8.37 0.08 -2.06
N GLY A 25 8.75 -0.73 -1.06
CA GLY A 25 9.93 -1.60 -1.08
C GLY A 25 11.15 -1.01 -0.36
N ALA A 26 11.07 0.23 0.15
CA ALA A 26 12.22 0.85 0.81
C ALA A 26 12.43 0.31 2.23
N ASN A 27 13.68 0.17 2.63
CA ASN A 27 14.11 -0.18 3.98
C ASN A 27 14.18 1.05 4.90
N SER A 28 14.16 2.26 4.33
CA SER A 28 14.15 3.51 5.09
C SER A 28 13.42 4.64 4.37
N LEU A 29 13.01 5.66 5.13
CA LEU A 29 12.46 6.90 4.56
C LEU A 29 13.48 7.66 3.70
N GLY A 30 14.77 7.56 4.02
CA GLY A 30 15.84 8.21 3.25
C GLY A 30 15.98 7.58 1.86
N GLU A 31 16.01 6.25 1.80
CA GLU A 31 16.03 5.48 0.55
C GLU A 31 14.80 5.78 -0.31
N TYR A 32 13.61 5.78 0.29
CA TYR A 32 12.37 6.12 -0.42
C TYR A 32 12.44 7.53 -1.03
N ARG A 33 12.90 8.54 -0.27
CA ARG A 33 13.03 9.91 -0.77
C ARG A 33 14.05 10.02 -1.90
N HIS A 34 15.17 9.30 -1.80
CA HIS A 34 16.20 9.27 -2.83
C HIS A 34 15.69 8.64 -4.14
N TRP A 35 14.94 7.54 -4.07
CA TRP A 35 14.32 6.94 -5.26
C TRP A 35 13.38 7.91 -6.00
N LEU A 36 12.66 8.74 -5.25
CA LEU A 36 11.74 9.72 -5.82
C LEU A 36 12.45 10.91 -6.48
N SER A 37 13.72 11.18 -6.14
CA SER A 37 14.46 12.32 -6.67
C SER A 37 15.31 12.02 -7.91
N GLU A 38 15.76 10.78 -8.12
CA GLU A 38 16.87 10.53 -9.06
C GLU A 38 16.65 9.40 -10.08
N ASP A 39 15.71 8.47 -9.89
CA ASP A 39 15.61 7.24 -10.72
C ASP A 39 14.20 7.06 -11.32
N SER A 40 14.09 6.92 -12.65
CA SER A 40 12.80 6.73 -13.35
C SER A 40 12.27 5.29 -13.29
N GLU A 41 13.14 4.29 -13.16
CA GLU A 41 12.76 2.89 -13.03
C GLU A 41 12.27 2.60 -11.62
N LYS A 42 13.01 3.05 -10.60
CA LYS A 42 12.56 2.92 -9.20
C LYS A 42 11.24 3.65 -8.95
N ARG A 43 11.03 4.82 -9.57
CA ARG A 43 9.72 5.50 -9.49
C ARG A 43 8.57 4.69 -10.08
N ARG A 44 8.80 3.90 -11.14
CA ARG A 44 7.78 2.99 -11.70
C ARG A 44 7.49 1.84 -10.74
N ASP A 45 8.51 1.19 -10.19
CA ASP A 45 8.34 0.12 -9.20
C ASP A 45 7.57 0.59 -7.96
N VAL A 46 7.95 1.77 -7.44
CA VAL A 46 7.27 2.45 -6.34
C VAL A 46 5.79 2.68 -6.70
N ALA A 47 5.51 3.20 -7.90
CA ALA A 47 4.14 3.47 -8.33
C ALA A 47 3.30 2.18 -8.43
N SER A 48 3.84 1.10 -9.00
CA SER A 48 3.13 -0.18 -9.12
C SER A 48 2.75 -0.74 -7.74
N ARG A 49 3.71 -0.80 -6.81
CA ARG A 49 3.45 -1.27 -5.43
C ARG A 49 2.44 -0.40 -4.70
N LEU A 50 2.54 0.93 -4.83
CA LEU A 50 1.61 1.86 -4.21
C LEU A 50 0.22 1.83 -4.86
N ALA A 51 0.09 1.41 -6.12
CA ALA A 51 -1.21 1.18 -6.75
C ALA A 51 -1.96 0.00 -6.10
N ALA A 52 -1.26 -1.04 -5.63
CA ALA A 52 -1.87 -2.12 -4.84
C ALA A 52 -2.40 -1.60 -3.49
N ALA A 53 -1.60 -0.81 -2.76
CA ALA A 53 -2.04 -0.18 -1.52
C ALA A 53 -3.23 0.78 -1.73
N ARG A 54 -3.24 1.54 -2.84
CA ARG A 54 -4.38 2.40 -3.19
C ARG A 54 -5.67 1.61 -3.39
N ARG A 55 -5.62 0.41 -4.00
CA ARG A 55 -6.81 -0.45 -4.16
C ARG A 55 -7.41 -0.84 -2.80
N VAL A 56 -6.56 -1.21 -1.85
CA VAL A 56 -6.98 -1.49 -0.46
C VAL A 56 -7.63 -0.26 0.17
N ILE A 57 -6.98 0.90 0.10
CA ILE A 57 -7.52 2.17 0.60
C ILE A 57 -8.90 2.46 0.01
N ALA A 58 -9.09 2.21 -1.29
CA ALA A 58 -10.37 2.43 -1.96
C ALA A 58 -11.49 1.53 -1.41
N VAL A 59 -11.18 0.27 -1.06
CA VAL A 59 -12.13 -0.65 -0.43
C VAL A 59 -12.59 -0.13 0.94
N PHE A 60 -11.66 0.26 1.80
CA PHE A 60 -12.00 0.83 3.11
C PHE A 60 -12.75 2.16 2.99
N ARG A 61 -12.41 2.98 1.99
CA ARG A 61 -13.10 4.23 1.71
C ARG A 61 -14.56 4.02 1.31
N ALA A 62 -14.83 3.04 0.42
CA ALA A 62 -16.18 2.72 -0.03
C ALA A 62 -17.11 2.30 1.12
N GLU A 63 -16.54 1.69 2.16
CA GLU A 63 -17.25 1.26 3.37
C GLU A 63 -17.27 2.32 4.49
N ASN A 64 -16.77 3.55 4.24
CA ASN A 64 -16.59 4.61 5.24
C ASN A 64 -15.77 4.19 6.48
N ARG A 65 -14.83 3.25 6.30
CA ARG A 65 -13.95 2.74 7.38
C ARG A 65 -12.47 3.01 7.11
N LEU A 66 -12.17 4.16 6.51
CA LEU A 66 -10.80 4.52 6.07
C LEU A 66 -9.75 4.44 7.20
N ALA A 67 -10.14 4.76 8.44
CA ALA A 67 -9.27 4.67 9.61
C ALA A 67 -8.78 3.25 9.93
N LEU A 68 -9.43 2.20 9.39
CA LEU A 68 -9.04 0.82 9.58
C LEU A 68 -8.03 0.32 8.54
N ALA A 69 -7.78 1.09 7.47
CA ALA A 69 -6.91 0.65 6.38
C ALA A 69 -5.46 0.43 6.84
N GLU A 70 -4.89 1.37 7.60
CA GLU A 70 -3.52 1.26 8.11
C GLU A 70 -3.35 0.13 9.14
N PRO A 71 -4.19 0.02 10.20
CA PRO A 71 -4.14 -1.12 11.11
C PRO A 71 -4.27 -2.46 10.40
N TRP A 72 -5.19 -2.56 9.43
CA TRP A 72 -5.41 -3.79 8.69
C TRP A 72 -4.22 -4.19 7.83
N LEU A 73 -3.57 -3.23 7.17
CA LEU A 73 -2.36 -3.48 6.38
C LEU A 73 -1.22 -4.07 7.25
N ARG A 74 -1.22 -3.78 8.55
CA ARG A 74 -0.25 -4.25 9.53
C ARG A 74 -0.68 -5.53 10.25
N GLU A 75 -1.95 -5.90 10.17
CA GLU A 75 -2.51 -7.06 10.86
C GLU A 75 -1.91 -8.36 10.30
N VAL A 76 -1.62 -9.32 11.18
CA VAL A 76 -1.23 -10.68 10.78
C VAL A 76 -2.51 -11.45 10.48
N GLY A 77 -2.71 -11.84 9.23
CA GLY A 77 -3.84 -12.67 8.80
C GLY A 77 -3.77 -14.09 9.34
N ALA A 78 -4.86 -14.84 9.21
CA ALA A 78 -4.97 -16.21 9.74
C ALA A 78 -3.92 -17.19 9.18
N ALA A 79 -3.42 -16.95 7.96
CA ALA A 79 -2.37 -17.73 7.33
C ALA A 79 -0.94 -17.30 7.73
N GLY A 80 -0.80 -16.30 8.62
CA GLY A 80 0.50 -15.72 9.00
C GLY A 80 1.02 -14.65 8.03
N ASP A 81 0.25 -14.31 7.00
CA ASP A 81 0.58 -13.26 6.04
C ASP A 81 0.22 -11.88 6.58
N ILE A 82 1.10 -10.91 6.35
CA ILE A 82 0.88 -9.49 6.65
C ILE A 82 0.60 -8.79 5.33
N PRO A 83 -0.57 -8.17 5.11
CA PRO A 83 -0.93 -7.56 3.82
C PRO A 83 0.11 -6.58 3.30
N ALA A 84 0.68 -5.75 4.18
CA ALA A 84 1.75 -4.82 3.80
C ALA A 84 3.01 -5.53 3.30
N ARG A 85 3.38 -6.69 3.89
CA ARG A 85 4.52 -7.48 3.41
C ARG A 85 4.22 -8.10 2.04
N VAL A 86 3.00 -8.61 1.83
CA VAL A 86 2.59 -9.15 0.53
C VAL A 86 2.67 -8.08 -0.57
N ILE A 87 2.17 -6.87 -0.30
CA ILE A 87 2.27 -5.74 -1.23
C ILE A 87 3.73 -5.32 -1.46
N ARG A 88 4.54 -5.26 -0.41
CA ARG A 88 5.96 -4.91 -0.53
C ARG A 88 6.69 -5.88 -1.48
N ASP A 89 6.51 -7.17 -1.25
CA ASP A 89 7.30 -8.21 -1.91
C ASP A 89 6.81 -8.52 -3.32
N LYS A 90 5.52 -8.31 -3.61
CA LYS A 90 4.88 -8.73 -4.88
C LYS A 90 3.88 -7.72 -5.46
N GLY A 91 3.82 -6.50 -4.94
CA GLY A 91 2.80 -5.50 -5.33
C GLY A 91 3.00 -4.88 -6.72
N ASP A 92 4.08 -5.22 -7.41
CA ASP A 92 4.28 -4.97 -8.83
C ASP A 92 3.43 -5.90 -9.73
N ASP A 93 2.99 -7.04 -9.20
CA ASP A 93 1.99 -7.90 -9.83
C ASP A 93 0.56 -7.38 -9.54
N GLU A 94 -0.16 -7.05 -10.60
CA GLU A 94 -1.54 -6.57 -10.50
C GLU A 94 -2.48 -7.57 -9.82
N ALA A 95 -2.30 -8.88 -10.07
CA ALA A 95 -3.14 -9.92 -9.48
C ALA A 95 -3.00 -9.96 -7.95
N ILE A 96 -1.80 -9.67 -7.43
CA ILE A 96 -1.57 -9.55 -5.99
C ILE A 96 -2.31 -8.34 -5.43
N GLY A 97 -2.25 -7.20 -6.11
CA GLY A 97 -3.00 -6.00 -5.68
C GLY A 97 -4.51 -6.22 -5.63
N VAL A 98 -5.06 -6.98 -6.58
CA VAL A 98 -6.49 -7.39 -6.58
C VAL A 98 -6.78 -8.33 -5.42
N MET A 99 -5.99 -9.39 -5.25
CA MET A 99 -6.16 -10.38 -4.19
C MET A 99 -6.16 -9.74 -2.80
N VAL A 100 -5.23 -8.83 -2.51
CA VAL A 100 -5.16 -8.15 -1.21
C VAL A 100 -6.36 -7.23 -1.00
N ALA A 101 -6.85 -6.54 -2.04
CA ALA A 101 -8.05 -5.72 -1.94
C ALA A 101 -9.32 -6.56 -1.71
N GLU A 102 -9.43 -7.74 -2.34
CA GLU A 102 -10.52 -8.69 -2.08
C GLU A 102 -10.48 -9.21 -0.64
N ALA A 103 -9.29 -9.54 -0.12
CA ALA A 103 -9.12 -9.93 1.28
C ALA A 103 -9.59 -8.83 2.25
N ALA A 104 -9.28 -7.55 1.96
CA ALA A 104 -9.78 -6.41 2.73
C ALA A 104 -11.32 -6.34 2.70
N SER A 105 -11.92 -6.55 1.53
CA SER A 105 -13.38 -6.55 1.38
C SER A 105 -14.03 -7.66 2.20
N GLN A 106 -13.47 -8.88 2.17
CA GLN A 106 -13.97 -10.00 2.96
C GLN A 106 -13.83 -9.77 4.47
N TRP A 107 -12.69 -9.23 4.91
CA TRP A 107 -12.46 -8.88 6.32
C TRP A 107 -13.49 -7.85 6.83
N LEU A 108 -13.86 -6.87 6.00
CA LEU A 108 -14.91 -5.88 6.31
C LEU A 108 -16.29 -6.51 6.39
N LYS A 109 -16.63 -7.43 5.47
CA LYS A 109 -17.92 -8.15 5.46
C LYS A 109 -18.13 -9.01 6.71
N GLN A 110 -17.06 -9.62 7.23
CA GLN A 110 -17.11 -10.43 8.46
C GLN A 110 -17.29 -9.60 9.75
N ARG A 111 -17.12 -8.28 9.67
CA ARG A 111 -17.23 -7.32 10.79
C ARG A 111 -18.40 -6.33 10.63
N ARG A 112 -19.37 -6.70 9.80
CA ARG A 112 -20.69 -6.06 9.74
C ARG A 112 -21.64 -6.80 10.66
#